data_AF-A0A318SC29-F1
#
_entry.id   AF-A0A318SC29-F1
#
_cell.length_a   1.000
_cell.length_b   1.000
_cell.length_c   1.000
_cell.angle_alpha   90.00
_cell.angle_beta   90.00
_cell.angle_gamma   90.00
#
_symmetry.space_group_name_H-M   'P 1'
#
loop_
_entity.id
_entity.type
_entity.pdbx_description
1 polymer ?
#
loop_
_entity_poly.entity_id
_entity_poly.type
_entity_poly.pdbx_seq_one_letter_code
_entity_poly.pdbx_strand_id
1 'polypeptide(L)'
;MIHGERRAASRPFIFRFEDVGTRYSVVRMTMQDRVLTALRQAGFDGRPAATLDKDGAVFALLDDTLLYLEDSGARSVSLRDINRIHSDAAGVLRVETPAGTAITASLVGFDPTRVQHFFKEVKDATNRAKSLPPAPTPAGSNPAWKTGWAGGATQPSAVGGSPVTAAQASVVTPSSTPETVTPTPTAVEEPRRVVISSAPKQAAEPVVSAPQAPREAESTPEAFTAPRSALPRIPDVGRFAPTLRLLGVLMFLVGAGVGFLQWRAGAQLTGLWTFGIGGVGAFALYVFGEVVRAVAGIAARVSREG
;
A
#
# COMPACT_ATOMS: atom_id res chain seq x y z
N MET A 1 -50.73 10.54 55.29
CA MET A 1 -50.40 11.98 55.33
C MET A 1 -49.11 12.16 56.11
N ILE A 2 -47.94 12.23 55.44
CA ILE A 2 -46.82 13.16 55.72
C ILE A 2 -46.04 13.24 54.39
N HIS A 3 -46.11 14.38 53.73
CA HIS A 3 -45.36 14.70 52.52
C HIS A 3 -44.04 15.38 52.95
N GLY A 4 -42.90 14.78 52.61
CA GLY A 4 -41.57 15.31 52.92
C GLY A 4 -40.88 15.82 51.67
N GLU A 5 -41.03 17.12 51.40
CA GLU A 5 -40.39 17.89 50.33
C GLU A 5 -38.90 18.08 50.64
N ARG A 6 -37.99 17.39 49.93
CA ARG A 6 -36.54 17.72 49.95
C ARG A 6 -36.18 18.51 48.71
N ARG A 7 -36.03 19.83 48.87
CA ARG A 7 -35.41 20.72 47.89
C ARG A 7 -33.89 20.49 47.87
N ALA A 8 -33.39 19.93 46.77
CA ALA A 8 -31.95 19.88 46.50
C ALA A 8 -31.50 21.21 45.89
N ALA A 9 -30.65 21.94 46.62
CA ALA A 9 -30.03 23.17 46.16
C ALA A 9 -29.01 22.87 45.06
N SER A 10 -29.27 23.39 43.86
CA SER A 10 -28.37 23.31 42.70
C SER A 10 -27.23 24.31 42.89
N ARG A 11 -26.01 23.81 43.19
CA ARG A 11 -24.79 24.64 43.22
C ARG A 11 -24.18 24.68 41.82
N PRO A 12 -23.89 25.85 41.24
CA PRO A 12 -23.24 25.94 39.94
C PRO A 12 -21.81 25.43 40.02
N PHE A 13 -21.52 24.37 39.27
CA PHE A 13 -20.18 23.84 39.07
C PHE A 13 -19.39 24.80 38.16
N ILE A 14 -18.59 25.67 38.76
CA ILE A 14 -17.66 26.55 38.05
C ILE A 14 -16.42 25.72 37.72
N PHE A 15 -16.30 25.24 36.48
CA PHE A 15 -15.07 24.64 35.97
C PHE A 15 -14.04 25.75 35.74
N ARG A 16 -13.11 25.88 36.67
CA ARG A 16 -11.89 26.69 36.51
C ARG A 16 -10.93 25.88 35.64
N PHE A 17 -10.84 26.21 34.35
CA PHE A 17 -9.77 25.71 33.48
C PHE A 17 -8.46 26.35 33.93
N GLU A 18 -7.66 25.62 34.72
CA GLU A 18 -6.25 25.93 34.88
C GLU A 18 -5.56 25.70 33.53
N ASP A 19 -5.01 26.79 33.02
CA ASP A 19 -4.16 26.87 31.83
C ASP A 19 -2.86 26.09 32.10
N VAL A 20 -2.92 24.77 31.93
CA VAL A 20 -1.73 23.92 31.89
C VAL A 20 -1.06 24.17 30.55
N GLY A 21 -0.17 25.17 30.54
CA GLY A 21 0.79 25.45 29.48
C GLY A 21 1.68 24.23 29.22
N THR A 22 1.11 23.24 28.53
CA THR A 22 1.81 22.07 28.04
C THR A 22 2.68 22.57 26.91
N ARG A 23 3.92 22.93 27.25
CA ARG A 23 4.97 23.15 26.26
C ARG A 23 5.05 21.83 25.50
N TYR A 24 4.44 21.80 24.32
CA TYR A 24 4.67 20.77 23.32
C TYR A 24 6.13 20.89 22.94
N SER A 25 7.01 20.26 23.73
CA SER A 25 8.30 19.83 23.23
C SER A 25 7.95 18.92 22.08
N VAL A 26 7.98 19.47 20.87
CA VAL A 26 7.98 18.70 19.63
C VAL A 26 9.22 17.85 19.73
N VAL A 27 9.07 16.67 20.33
CA VAL A 27 10.08 15.63 20.32
C VAL A 27 10.28 15.37 18.84
N ARG A 28 11.39 15.88 18.30
CA ARG A 28 11.81 15.55 16.96
C ARG A 28 12.13 14.07 16.99
N MET A 29 11.09 13.24 16.82
CA MET A 29 11.25 11.84 16.51
C MET A 29 12.16 11.79 15.30
N THR A 30 13.35 11.23 15.49
CA THR A 30 14.27 11.07 14.38
C THR A 30 13.60 10.12 13.38
N MET A 31 14.00 10.23 12.11
CA MET A 31 13.55 9.30 11.06
C MET A 31 13.72 7.84 11.51
N GLN A 32 14.80 7.55 12.23
CA GLN A 32 15.10 6.23 12.77
C GLN A 32 14.13 5.79 13.87
N ASP A 33 13.70 6.69 14.76
CA ASP A 33 12.69 6.40 15.78
C ASP A 33 11.33 6.05 15.17
N ARG A 34 10.96 6.74 14.08
CA ARG A 34 9.71 6.46 13.35
C ARG A 34 9.74 5.07 12.73
N VAL A 35 10.84 4.72 12.07
CA VAL A 35 11.01 3.40 11.46
C VAL A 35 10.98 2.29 12.51
N LEU A 36 11.68 2.46 13.63
CA LEU A 36 11.66 1.48 14.73
C LEU A 36 10.27 1.35 15.36
N THR A 37 9.53 2.45 15.48
CA THR A 37 8.14 2.44 15.97
C THR A 37 7.23 1.69 15.00
N ALA A 38 7.35 1.95 13.69
CA ALA A 38 6.58 1.27 12.66
C ALA A 38 6.87 -0.24 12.62
N LEU A 39 8.14 -0.63 12.73
CA LEU A 39 8.54 -2.03 12.82
C LEU A 39 7.94 -2.73 14.04
N ARG A 40 8.01 -2.08 15.22
CA ARG A 40 7.42 -2.63 16.45
C ARG A 40 5.90 -2.77 16.36
N GLN A 41 5.23 -1.78 15.75
CA GLN A 41 3.78 -1.85 15.51
C GLN A 41 3.40 -2.99 14.57
N ALA A 42 4.27 -3.31 13.60
CA ALA A 42 4.12 -4.46 12.71
C ALA A 42 4.56 -5.79 13.36
N GLY A 43 5.00 -5.78 14.62
CA GLY A 43 5.42 -6.98 15.36
C GLY A 43 6.87 -7.41 15.11
N PHE A 44 7.71 -6.54 14.56
CA PHE A 44 9.13 -6.79 14.31
C PHE A 44 9.99 -6.03 15.33
N ASP A 45 10.65 -6.77 16.23
CA ASP A 45 11.50 -6.21 17.29
C ASP A 45 13.00 -6.15 16.90
N GLY A 46 13.35 -6.59 15.69
CA GLY A 46 14.73 -6.62 15.19
C GLY A 46 15.27 -5.23 14.84
N ARG A 47 16.56 -5.00 15.09
CA ARG A 47 17.26 -3.79 14.61
C ARG A 47 17.53 -3.94 13.12
N PRO A 48 17.00 -3.05 12.26
CA PRO A 48 17.25 -3.16 10.83
C PRO A 48 18.72 -2.84 10.52
N ALA A 49 19.34 -3.65 9.65
CA ALA A 49 20.68 -3.45 9.14
C ALA A 49 20.75 -2.25 8.17
N ALA A 50 19.71 -2.09 7.36
CA ALA A 50 19.53 -0.94 6.48
C ALA A 50 18.06 -0.54 6.42
N THR A 51 17.78 0.75 6.25
CA THR A 51 16.43 1.29 6.18
C THR A 51 16.33 2.34 5.09
N LEU A 52 15.20 2.35 4.38
CA LEU A 52 14.86 3.35 3.39
C LEU A 52 13.43 3.82 3.67
N ASP A 53 13.22 5.10 3.93
CA ASP A 53 11.90 5.67 4.29
C ASP A 53 11.58 6.87 3.39
N LYS A 54 10.34 6.91 2.90
CA LYS A 54 9.75 8.03 2.16
C LYS A 54 8.22 8.00 2.27
N ASP A 55 7.62 9.15 2.62
CA ASP A 55 6.18 9.42 2.50
C ASP A 55 5.24 8.31 3.01
N GLY A 56 5.58 7.68 4.15
CA GLY A 56 4.76 6.62 4.74
C GLY A 56 5.08 5.21 4.23
N ALA A 57 5.98 5.09 3.25
CA ALA A 57 6.55 3.81 2.81
C ALA A 57 7.95 3.60 3.42
N VAL A 58 8.18 2.41 3.98
CA VAL A 58 9.44 2.04 4.62
C VAL A 58 9.90 0.68 4.13
N PHE A 59 11.12 0.62 3.61
CA PHE A 59 11.86 -0.63 3.46
C PHE A 59 12.81 -0.82 4.63
N ALA A 60 12.81 -2.02 5.19
CA ALA A 60 13.73 -2.40 6.25
C ALA A 60 14.37 -3.75 5.91
N LEU A 61 15.70 -3.79 5.94
CA LEU A 61 16.47 -5.01 5.82
C LEU A 61 16.82 -5.51 7.23
N LEU A 62 16.32 -6.69 7.59
CA LEU A 62 16.68 -7.40 8.82
C LEU A 62 17.70 -8.51 8.49
N ASP A 63 18.08 -9.31 9.48
CA ASP A 63 19.13 -10.33 9.35
C ASP A 63 18.87 -11.33 8.22
N ASP A 64 17.62 -11.80 8.08
CA ASP A 64 17.23 -12.80 7.09
C ASP A 64 15.98 -12.44 6.29
N THR A 65 15.42 -11.24 6.51
CA THR A 65 14.12 -10.83 5.98
C THR A 65 14.18 -9.41 5.43
N LEU A 66 13.62 -9.21 4.24
CA LEU A 66 13.35 -7.90 3.66
C LEU A 66 11.87 -7.55 3.92
N LEU A 67 11.66 -6.42 4.57
CA LEU A 67 10.33 -5.88 4.88
C LEU A 67 10.03 -4.65 4.04
N TYR A 68 8.77 -4.54 3.62
CA TYR A 68 8.18 -3.35 3.05
C TYR A 68 6.90 -3.01 3.81
N LEU A 69 6.85 -1.83 4.41
CA LEU A 69 5.72 -1.30 5.14
C LEU A 69 5.16 -0.11 4.37
N GLU A 70 3.84 -0.06 4.22
CA GLU A 70 3.10 1.03 3.62
C GLU A 70 1.79 1.19 4.41
N ASP A 71 1.04 2.28 4.18
CA ASP A 71 -0.28 2.49 4.78
C ASP A 71 -1.26 1.33 4.54
N SER A 72 -1.07 0.57 3.46
CA SER A 72 -1.91 -0.59 3.10
C SER A 72 -1.57 -1.88 3.86
N GLY A 73 -0.43 -1.92 4.56
CA GLY A 73 0.01 -3.07 5.36
C GLY A 73 1.51 -3.35 5.25
N ALA A 74 1.94 -4.44 5.88
CA ALA A 74 3.32 -4.90 5.86
C ALA A 74 3.45 -6.15 4.96
N ARG A 75 4.52 -6.18 4.14
CA ARG A 75 4.93 -7.34 3.35
C ARG A 75 6.34 -7.73 3.73
N SER A 76 6.57 -9.03 3.83
CA SER A 76 7.86 -9.60 4.21
C SER A 76 8.28 -10.70 3.23
N VAL A 77 9.56 -10.77 2.92
CA VAL A 77 10.14 -11.86 2.13
C VAL A 77 11.46 -12.30 2.75
N SER A 78 11.64 -13.61 2.90
CA SER A 78 12.91 -14.18 3.36
C SER A 78 13.99 -13.95 2.30
N LEU A 79 15.16 -13.46 2.70
CA LEU A 79 16.29 -13.22 1.81
C LEU A 79 16.74 -14.50 1.09
N ARG A 80 16.52 -15.68 1.69
CA ARG A 80 16.82 -16.97 1.05
C ARG A 80 15.88 -17.29 -0.10
N ASP A 81 14.63 -16.85 0.00
CA ASP A 81 13.58 -17.10 -0.99
C ASP A 81 13.62 -16.12 -2.16
N ILE A 82 14.48 -15.09 -2.08
CA ILE A 82 14.64 -14.11 -3.15
C ILE A 82 15.42 -14.74 -4.32
N ASN A 83 14.75 -14.80 -5.47
CA ASN A 83 15.35 -15.22 -6.73
C ASN A 83 15.98 -14.03 -7.46
N ARG A 84 15.23 -12.93 -7.58
CA ARG A 84 15.65 -11.74 -8.32
C ARG A 84 15.08 -10.47 -7.69
N ILE A 85 15.90 -9.40 -7.65
CA ILE A 85 15.47 -8.06 -7.26
C ILE A 85 15.84 -7.10 -8.38
N HIS A 86 14.89 -6.29 -8.84
CA HIS A 86 15.15 -5.27 -9.85
C HIS A 86 14.18 -4.08 -9.72
N SER A 87 14.63 -2.91 -10.16
CA SER A 87 13.78 -1.75 -10.39
C SER A 87 13.53 -1.61 -11.88
N ASP A 88 12.29 -1.36 -12.30
CA ASP A 88 11.98 -1.02 -13.68
C ASP A 88 12.26 0.45 -14.01
N ALA A 89 12.08 0.83 -15.29
CA ALA A 89 12.27 2.20 -15.74
C ALA A 89 11.23 3.18 -15.18
N ALA A 90 10.09 2.68 -14.67
CA ALA A 90 9.09 3.47 -13.98
C ALA A 90 9.44 3.69 -12.50
N GLY A 91 10.57 3.14 -12.03
CA GLY A 91 10.99 3.23 -10.64
C GLY A 91 10.19 2.31 -9.72
N VAL A 92 9.58 1.23 -10.23
CA VAL A 92 8.91 0.22 -9.39
C VAL A 92 9.91 -0.88 -9.05
N LEU A 93 10.10 -1.12 -7.76
CA LEU A 93 10.82 -2.26 -7.22
C LEU A 93 9.98 -3.52 -7.31
N ARG A 94 10.55 -4.58 -7.88
CA ARG A 94 9.99 -5.94 -7.89
C ARG A 94 10.96 -6.91 -7.23
N VAL A 95 10.46 -7.64 -6.24
CA VAL A 95 11.15 -8.74 -5.58
C VAL A 95 10.47 -10.05 -5.97
N GLU A 96 11.18 -10.87 -6.73
CA GLU A 96 10.70 -12.16 -7.24
C GLU A 96 11.23 -13.30 -6.39
N THR A 97 10.35 -14.24 -6.10
CA THR A 97 10.59 -15.50 -5.41
C THR A 97 10.20 -16.67 -6.33
N PRO A 98 10.55 -17.92 -6.00
CA PRO A 98 10.06 -19.08 -6.76
C PRO A 98 8.52 -19.17 -6.85
N ALA A 99 7.80 -18.58 -5.89
CA ALA A 99 6.33 -18.54 -5.88
C ALA A 99 5.74 -17.37 -6.69
N GLY A 100 6.58 -16.53 -7.32
CA GLY A 100 6.17 -15.33 -8.05
C GLY A 100 6.65 -14.03 -7.38
N THR A 101 5.98 -12.91 -7.69
CA THR A 101 6.34 -11.59 -7.15
C THR A 101 5.86 -11.44 -5.71
N ALA A 102 6.78 -11.34 -4.76
CA ALA A 102 6.47 -11.20 -3.34
C ALA A 102 6.26 -9.74 -2.92
N ILE A 103 7.07 -8.82 -3.45
CA ILE A 103 6.98 -7.38 -3.16
C ILE A 103 7.00 -6.60 -4.47
N THR A 104 6.02 -5.71 -4.61
CA THR A 104 5.95 -4.68 -5.66
C THR A 104 5.72 -3.35 -4.95
N ALA A 105 6.63 -2.40 -5.14
CA ALA A 105 6.60 -1.13 -4.43
C ALA A 105 7.20 0.00 -5.28
N SER A 106 6.72 1.23 -5.12
CA SER A 106 7.24 2.39 -5.84
C SER A 106 8.50 2.94 -5.16
N LEU A 107 9.54 3.23 -5.95
CA LEU A 107 10.75 3.96 -5.54
C LEU A 107 10.68 5.44 -5.95
N VAL A 108 9.56 5.89 -6.52
CA VAL A 108 9.39 7.30 -6.90
C VAL A 108 9.43 8.18 -5.66
N GLY A 109 10.29 9.20 -5.68
CA GLY A 109 10.48 10.13 -4.57
C GLY A 109 11.54 9.70 -3.55
N PHE A 110 12.06 8.48 -3.63
CA PHE A 110 13.22 8.09 -2.85
C PHE A 110 14.51 8.70 -3.42
N ASP A 111 15.47 8.98 -2.53
CA ASP A 111 16.80 9.45 -2.93
C ASP A 111 17.56 8.32 -3.67
N PRO A 112 17.94 8.51 -4.95
CA PRO A 112 18.56 7.46 -5.76
C PRO A 112 19.89 6.99 -5.18
N THR A 113 20.66 7.84 -4.49
CA THR A 113 21.92 7.46 -3.85
C THR A 113 21.67 6.53 -2.68
N ARG A 114 20.65 6.82 -1.86
CA ARG A 114 20.25 5.94 -0.74
C ARG A 114 19.67 4.63 -1.24
N VAL A 115 18.87 4.66 -2.31
CA VAL A 115 18.31 3.47 -2.95
C VAL A 115 19.42 2.54 -3.43
N GLN A 116 20.44 3.07 -4.12
CA GLN A 116 21.58 2.27 -4.58
C GLN A 116 22.35 1.64 -3.41
N HIS A 117 22.60 2.40 -2.35
CA HIS A 117 23.25 1.88 -1.14
C HIS A 117 22.41 0.77 -0.50
N PHE A 118 21.11 0.99 -0.36
CA PHE A 118 20.18 0.00 0.19
C PHE A 118 20.20 -1.30 -0.63
N PHE A 119 20.14 -1.22 -1.96
CA PHE A 119 20.20 -2.42 -2.81
C PHE A 119 21.53 -3.16 -2.74
N LYS A 120 22.63 -2.44 -2.55
CA LYS A 120 23.94 -3.06 -2.31
C LYS A 120 23.90 -3.88 -1.02
N GLU A 121 23.40 -3.31 0.07
CA GLU A 121 23.24 -4.02 1.36
C GLU A 121 22.30 -5.23 1.23
N VAL A 122 21.16 -5.10 0.54
CA VAL A 122 20.23 -6.21 0.33
C VAL A 122 20.89 -7.34 -0.47
N LYS A 123 21.67 -7.01 -1.51
CA LYS A 123 22.40 -8.00 -2.31
C LYS A 123 23.45 -8.72 -1.46
N ASP A 124 24.22 -7.98 -0.66
CA ASP A 124 25.26 -8.55 0.20
C ASP A 124 24.65 -9.43 1.31
N ALA A 125 23.55 -8.99 1.94
CA ALA A 125 22.79 -9.78 2.91
C ALA A 125 22.16 -11.03 2.29
N THR A 126 21.64 -10.94 1.06
CA THR A 126 21.09 -12.09 0.32
C THR A 126 22.18 -13.12 0.01
N ASN A 127 23.35 -12.68 -0.45
CA ASN A 127 24.49 -13.57 -0.69
C ASN A 127 24.94 -14.26 0.60
N ARG A 128 25.00 -13.51 1.70
CA ARG A 128 25.30 -14.06 3.03
C ARG A 128 24.26 -15.10 3.45
N ALA A 129 22.97 -14.78 3.35
CA ALA A 129 21.86 -15.68 3.69
C ALA A 129 21.87 -16.97 2.85
N LYS A 130 22.26 -16.89 1.57
CA LYS A 130 22.41 -18.05 0.68
C LYS A 130 23.66 -18.89 0.96
N SER A 131 24.73 -18.27 1.47
CA SER A 131 25.96 -18.99 1.85
C SER A 131 25.85 -19.73 3.19
N LEU A 132 24.91 -19.33 4.05
CA LEU A 132 24.67 -19.99 5.33
C LEU A 132 24.00 -21.35 5.10
N PRO A 133 24.47 -22.43 5.77
CA PRO A 133 23.79 -23.71 5.77
C PRO A 133 22.30 -23.52 6.11
N PRO A 134 21.38 -24.31 5.53
CA PRO A 134 20.01 -24.33 5.99
C PRO A 134 20.02 -24.60 7.49
N ALA A 135 19.47 -23.67 8.28
CA ALA A 135 19.37 -23.88 9.72
C ALA A 135 18.58 -25.17 9.95
N PRO A 136 18.99 -26.02 10.91
CA PRO A 136 18.23 -27.23 11.22
C PRO A 136 16.80 -26.79 11.53
N THR A 137 15.86 -27.24 10.71
CA THR A 137 14.44 -26.88 10.85
C THR A 137 14.01 -27.22 12.27
N PRO A 138 13.67 -26.24 13.11
CA PRO A 138 13.21 -26.55 14.46
C PRO A 138 11.93 -27.37 14.33
N ALA A 139 12.00 -28.63 14.73
CA ALA A 139 10.85 -29.52 14.81
C ALA A 139 9.90 -28.97 15.88
N GLY A 140 8.93 -28.14 15.49
CA GLY A 140 7.80 -27.77 16.36
C GLY A 140 7.46 -26.29 16.47
N SER A 141 8.23 -25.35 15.92
CA SER A 141 7.82 -23.93 15.93
C SER A 141 7.00 -23.63 14.68
N ASN A 142 5.68 -23.73 14.77
CA ASN A 142 4.79 -23.13 13.76
C ASN A 142 5.01 -21.61 13.78
N PRO A 143 5.54 -20.99 12.72
CA PRO A 143 5.68 -19.53 12.69
C PRO A 143 4.27 -18.92 12.59
N ALA A 144 3.76 -18.45 13.73
CA ALA A 144 2.44 -17.81 13.86
C ALA A 144 2.26 -16.54 12.99
N TRP A 145 3.33 -16.07 12.33
CA TRP A 145 3.31 -14.91 11.44
C TRP A 145 3.12 -15.25 9.96
N LYS A 146 3.14 -16.54 9.57
CA LYS A 146 3.02 -16.94 8.14
C LYS A 146 1.58 -17.04 7.63
N THR A 147 0.56 -16.78 8.46
CA THR A 147 -0.85 -16.91 8.07
C THR A 147 -1.49 -15.54 7.80
N GLY A 148 -1.51 -15.16 6.51
CA GLY A 148 -2.60 -14.35 5.97
C GLY A 148 -2.43 -12.83 5.93
N TRP A 149 -1.54 -12.31 5.07
CA TRP A 149 -1.69 -10.94 4.54
C TRP A 149 -1.56 -10.86 3.01
N ALA A 150 -1.72 -11.99 2.31
CA ALA A 150 -1.88 -11.98 0.87
C ALA A 150 -3.26 -11.40 0.51
N GLY A 151 -3.31 -10.10 0.25
CA GLY A 151 -4.46 -9.45 -0.37
C GLY A 151 -4.78 -10.14 -1.69
N GLY A 152 -6.01 -10.65 -1.78
CA GLY A 152 -6.47 -11.46 -2.90
C GLY A 152 -6.45 -10.71 -4.23
N ALA A 153 -5.69 -11.23 -5.18
CA ALA A 153 -6.00 -11.12 -6.59
C ALA A 153 -7.02 -12.22 -6.92
N THR A 154 -8.28 -11.85 -7.09
CA THR A 154 -9.36 -12.74 -7.51
C THR A 154 -9.10 -13.16 -8.97
N GLN A 155 -8.61 -14.39 -9.16
CA GLN A 155 -8.63 -15.06 -10.45
C GLN A 155 -10.05 -15.66 -10.64
N PRO A 156 -10.79 -15.29 -11.70
CA PRO A 156 -12.10 -15.90 -11.96
C PRO A 156 -11.91 -17.33 -12.49
N SER A 157 -12.12 -18.32 -11.64
CA SER A 157 -12.31 -19.71 -12.09
C SER A 157 -13.71 -19.85 -12.67
N ALA A 158 -13.77 -20.17 -13.95
CA ALA A 158 -14.97 -20.53 -14.67
C ALA A 158 -15.65 -21.74 -14.02
N VAL A 159 -16.97 -21.62 -13.87
CA VAL A 159 -17.90 -22.63 -13.39
C VAL A 159 -18.17 -23.66 -14.49
N GLY A 160 -18.17 -24.95 -14.15
CA GLY A 160 -18.95 -25.95 -14.89
C GLY A 160 -18.44 -27.38 -14.81
N GLY A 161 -19.12 -28.24 -14.05
CA GLY A 161 -19.02 -29.70 -14.21
C GLY A 161 -19.25 -30.52 -12.94
N SER A 162 -20.49 -30.99 -12.75
CA SER A 162 -21.03 -31.80 -11.65
C SER A 162 -20.36 -33.17 -11.40
N PRO A 163 -20.60 -33.81 -10.24
CA PRO A 163 -19.94 -35.04 -9.81
C PRO A 163 -20.66 -36.30 -10.29
N VAL A 164 -19.92 -37.35 -10.64
CA VAL A 164 -20.45 -38.72 -10.72
C VAL A 164 -19.60 -39.65 -9.87
N THR A 165 -20.26 -40.15 -8.83
CA THR A 165 -19.92 -41.29 -7.99
C THR A 165 -19.74 -42.56 -8.81
N ALA A 166 -18.60 -43.25 -8.64
CA ALA A 166 -18.54 -44.72 -8.74
C ALA A 166 -17.33 -45.24 -7.99
N ALA A 167 -17.60 -46.10 -7.00
CA ALA A 167 -16.64 -46.93 -6.32
C ALA A 167 -16.07 -47.98 -7.28
N GLN A 168 -14.77 -48.25 -7.19
CA GLN A 168 -14.22 -49.57 -7.48
C GLN A 168 -12.90 -49.77 -6.74
N ALA A 169 -12.92 -50.75 -5.86
CA ALA A 169 -11.74 -51.33 -5.24
C ALA A 169 -10.91 -52.06 -6.30
N SER A 170 -9.60 -51.90 -6.24
CA SER A 170 -8.65 -52.92 -6.70
C SER A 170 -7.39 -52.86 -5.86
N VAL A 171 -7.17 -53.99 -5.21
CA VAL A 171 -5.97 -54.41 -4.50
C VAL A 171 -4.83 -54.57 -5.52
N VAL A 172 -3.69 -53.90 -5.33
CA VAL A 172 -2.36 -54.43 -5.67
C VAL A 172 -1.29 -53.80 -4.75
N THR A 173 -0.58 -54.67 -4.04
CA THR A 173 0.70 -54.44 -3.34
C THR A 173 1.71 -55.42 -3.96
N PRO A 174 3.03 -55.35 -3.73
CA PRO A 174 4.03 -54.27 -3.82
C PRO A 174 5.15 -54.60 -4.84
N SER A 175 6.07 -53.66 -5.17
CA SER A 175 7.48 -54.01 -5.47
C SER A 175 8.42 -52.80 -5.52
N SER A 176 9.45 -52.87 -4.66
CA SER A 176 10.87 -52.50 -4.80
C SER A 176 11.32 -51.60 -5.97
N THR A 177 12.10 -50.55 -5.67
CA THR A 177 13.54 -50.42 -6.03
C THR A 177 14.06 -49.02 -5.63
N PRO A 178 15.12 -48.93 -4.81
CA PRO A 178 15.88 -47.68 -4.61
C PRO A 178 16.92 -47.54 -5.73
N GLU A 179 16.80 -46.50 -6.56
CA GLU A 179 17.88 -46.12 -7.49
C GLU A 179 18.93 -45.27 -6.76
N THR A 180 20.10 -45.88 -6.57
CA THR A 180 21.36 -45.22 -6.18
C THR A 180 21.86 -44.40 -7.36
N VAL A 181 21.82 -43.07 -7.25
CA VAL A 181 22.40 -42.17 -8.25
C VAL A 181 23.87 -41.92 -7.89
N THR A 182 24.76 -42.48 -8.69
CA THR A 182 26.22 -42.26 -8.66
C THR A 182 26.55 -40.84 -9.13
N PRO A 183 27.32 -40.02 -8.38
CA PRO A 183 27.78 -38.73 -8.87
C PRO A 183 28.94 -38.89 -9.86
N THR A 184 28.75 -38.39 -11.08
CA THR A 184 29.79 -38.22 -12.09
C THR A 184 30.70 -37.05 -11.69
N PRO A 185 32.05 -37.23 -11.64
CA PRO A 185 32.98 -36.13 -11.45
C PRO A 185 33.15 -35.34 -12.76
N THR A 186 32.59 -34.12 -12.82
CA THR A 186 32.85 -33.20 -13.93
C THR A 186 34.12 -32.39 -13.66
N ALA A 187 35.10 -32.70 -14.51
CA ALA A 187 36.25 -31.93 -14.97
C ALA A 187 36.48 -30.51 -14.42
N VAL A 188 37.69 -30.34 -13.91
CA VAL A 188 38.42 -29.08 -13.71
C VAL A 188 38.50 -28.32 -15.03
N GLU A 189 37.89 -27.13 -15.11
CA GLU A 189 38.09 -26.19 -16.22
C GLU A 189 39.00 -25.03 -15.78
N GLU A 190 40.01 -24.81 -16.60
CA GLU A 190 41.20 -23.98 -16.42
C GLU A 190 40.89 -22.47 -16.54
N PRO A 191 41.58 -21.59 -15.78
CA PRO A 191 41.29 -20.16 -15.76
C PRO A 191 41.70 -19.46 -17.07
N ARG A 192 40.71 -19.12 -17.92
CA ARG A 192 40.92 -18.22 -19.07
C ARG A 192 41.23 -16.81 -18.59
N ARG A 193 42.47 -16.38 -18.85
CA ARG A 193 42.97 -15.01 -18.75
C ARG A 193 42.17 -14.09 -19.70
N VAL A 194 41.42 -13.14 -19.14
CA VAL A 194 40.78 -12.07 -19.92
C VAL A 194 41.80 -10.94 -20.11
N VAL A 195 42.19 -10.71 -21.36
CA VAL A 195 42.99 -9.56 -21.80
C VAL A 195 42.06 -8.35 -21.90
N ILE A 196 42.28 -7.35 -21.06
CA ILE A 196 41.57 -6.07 -21.10
C ILE A 196 42.24 -5.20 -22.18
N SER A 197 41.55 -5.00 -23.30
CA SER A 197 41.96 -4.07 -24.35
C SER A 197 41.34 -2.70 -24.10
N SER A 198 42.20 -1.72 -23.85
CA SER A 198 41.86 -0.31 -23.61
C SER A 198 41.63 0.42 -24.94
N ALA A 199 40.44 0.98 -25.15
CA ALA A 199 40.23 1.98 -26.21
C ALA A 199 39.28 3.09 -25.72
N PRO A 200 39.72 4.36 -25.68
CA PRO A 200 38.89 5.49 -25.29
C PRO A 200 38.01 5.93 -26.46
N LYS A 201 36.68 5.88 -26.30
CA LYS A 201 35.74 6.41 -27.29
C LYS A 201 35.52 7.90 -27.05
N GLN A 202 36.07 8.65 -27.99
CA GLN A 202 36.10 10.09 -28.17
C GLN A 202 34.72 10.76 -28.08
N ALA A 203 34.70 11.90 -27.40
CA ALA A 203 33.57 12.82 -27.26
C ALA A 203 33.12 13.38 -28.62
N ALA A 204 31.80 13.48 -28.81
CA ALA A 204 31.20 14.26 -29.88
C ALA A 204 30.31 15.34 -29.25
N GLU A 205 30.64 16.59 -29.57
CA GLU A 205 29.91 17.81 -29.19
C GLU A 205 28.54 17.88 -29.88
N PRO A 206 27.49 18.37 -29.19
CA PRO A 206 26.23 18.72 -29.84
C PRO A 206 26.30 20.10 -30.48
N VAL A 207 26.02 20.14 -31.78
CA VAL A 207 25.93 21.33 -32.63
C VAL A 207 24.72 22.19 -32.23
N VAL A 208 24.98 23.47 -31.96
CA VAL A 208 23.99 24.51 -31.70
C VAL A 208 23.33 24.92 -33.02
N SER A 209 22.02 24.67 -33.18
CA SER A 209 21.20 25.26 -34.24
C SER A 209 20.44 26.47 -33.72
N ALA A 210 20.64 27.61 -34.38
CA ALA A 210 20.04 28.91 -34.06
C ALA A 210 18.54 28.95 -34.43
N PRO A 211 17.69 29.63 -33.63
CA PRO A 211 16.29 29.90 -33.99
C PRO A 211 16.16 30.99 -35.07
N GLN A 212 15.42 30.69 -36.14
CA GLN A 212 15.03 31.64 -37.18
C GLN A 212 13.98 32.65 -36.68
N ALA A 213 14.10 33.88 -37.18
CA ALA A 213 13.23 35.02 -36.89
C ALA A 213 11.77 34.80 -37.39
N PRO A 214 10.75 35.25 -36.64
CA PRO A 214 9.36 35.26 -37.09
C PRO A 214 9.11 36.30 -38.20
N ARG A 215 8.43 35.87 -39.27
CA ARG A 215 7.88 36.75 -40.31
C ARG A 215 6.57 37.37 -39.82
N GLU A 216 6.51 38.69 -39.83
CA GLU A 216 5.27 39.48 -39.76
C GLU A 216 4.34 39.09 -40.92
N ALA A 217 3.14 38.63 -40.57
CA ALA A 217 2.01 38.48 -41.48
C ALA A 217 0.90 39.42 -41.02
N GLU A 218 0.83 40.53 -41.73
CA GLU A 218 -0.23 41.54 -41.74
C GLU A 218 -1.60 40.86 -41.88
N SER A 219 -2.49 41.05 -40.89
CA SER A 219 -3.84 40.49 -40.90
C SER A 219 -4.86 41.59 -40.61
N THR A 220 -5.67 41.85 -41.64
CA THR A 220 -6.84 42.73 -41.72
C THR A 220 -7.85 42.51 -40.58
N PRO A 221 -8.44 43.57 -39.98
CA PRO A 221 -9.46 43.43 -38.96
C PRO A 221 -10.85 43.28 -39.62
N GLU A 222 -11.33 42.05 -39.79
CA GLU A 222 -12.76 41.79 -40.00
C GLU A 222 -13.48 41.69 -38.65
N ALA A 223 -14.49 42.54 -38.48
CA ALA A 223 -15.33 42.63 -37.30
C ALA A 223 -16.15 41.34 -37.09
N PHE A 224 -15.61 40.42 -36.29
CA PHE A 224 -16.32 39.23 -35.85
C PHE A 224 -17.36 39.61 -34.80
N THR A 225 -18.63 39.66 -35.21
CA THR A 225 -19.76 39.78 -34.29
C THR A 225 -19.92 38.42 -33.61
N ALA A 226 -19.28 38.25 -32.45
CA ALA A 226 -19.31 37.00 -31.71
C ALA A 226 -20.76 36.67 -31.28
N PRO A 227 -21.29 35.47 -31.59
CA PRO A 227 -22.53 35.02 -30.99
C PRO A 227 -22.32 34.97 -29.48
N ARG A 228 -23.18 35.65 -28.71
CA ARG A 228 -23.29 35.46 -27.26
C ARG A 228 -23.62 34.00 -27.01
N SER A 229 -22.59 33.19 -26.84
CA SER A 229 -22.68 31.80 -26.42
C SER A 229 -23.48 31.76 -25.13
N ALA A 230 -24.71 31.25 -25.21
CA ALA A 230 -25.51 30.93 -24.04
C ALA A 230 -24.67 29.99 -23.17
N LEU A 231 -24.09 30.51 -22.09
CA LEU A 231 -23.35 29.72 -21.12
C LEU A 231 -24.26 28.57 -20.68
N PRO A 232 -23.78 27.31 -20.73
CA PRO A 232 -24.56 26.17 -20.31
C PRO A 232 -25.03 26.42 -18.87
N ARG A 233 -26.35 26.44 -18.65
CA ARG A 233 -26.93 26.56 -17.32
C ARG A 233 -26.32 25.47 -16.46
N ILE A 234 -25.56 25.89 -15.45
CA ILE A 234 -24.95 24.99 -14.48
C ILE A 234 -26.11 24.22 -13.83
N PRO A 235 -26.12 22.88 -13.89
CA PRO A 235 -27.21 22.09 -13.35
C PRO A 235 -27.35 22.42 -11.85
N ASP A 236 -28.60 22.63 -11.45
CA ASP A 236 -28.96 23.01 -10.08
C ASP A 236 -28.39 22.00 -9.09
N VAL A 237 -27.32 22.41 -8.39
CA VAL A 237 -26.56 21.55 -7.47
C VAL A 237 -27.33 21.25 -6.17
N GLY A 238 -28.39 22.03 -5.90
CA GLY A 238 -29.21 21.87 -4.69
C GLY A 238 -29.94 20.53 -4.61
N ARG A 239 -30.22 19.89 -5.75
CA ARG A 239 -30.95 18.62 -5.81
C ARG A 239 -30.12 17.39 -5.44
N PHE A 240 -28.79 17.50 -5.36
CA PHE A 240 -27.91 16.36 -5.09
C PHE A 240 -27.74 16.06 -3.60
N ALA A 241 -27.96 17.05 -2.72
CA ALA A 241 -27.86 16.86 -1.27
C ALA A 241 -28.75 15.73 -0.73
N PRO A 242 -30.05 15.61 -1.08
CA PRO A 242 -30.87 14.49 -0.61
C PRO A 242 -30.40 13.14 -1.20
N THR A 243 -29.96 13.12 -2.46
CA THR A 243 -29.46 11.91 -3.12
C THR A 243 -28.18 11.39 -2.46
N LEU A 244 -27.26 12.28 -2.10
CA LEU A 244 -26.03 11.92 -1.37
C LEU A 244 -26.34 11.34 0.01
N ARG A 245 -27.33 11.88 0.73
CA ARG A 245 -27.77 11.32 2.02
C ARG A 245 -28.39 9.93 1.84
N LEU A 246 -29.24 9.74 0.84
CA LEU A 246 -29.84 8.44 0.54
C LEU A 246 -28.74 7.41 0.19
N LEU A 247 -27.77 7.81 -0.62
CA LEU A 247 -26.63 6.96 -1.00
C LEU A 247 -25.77 6.60 0.21
N GLY A 248 -25.52 7.54 1.13
CA GLY A 248 -24.81 7.29 2.38
C GLY A 248 -25.53 6.29 3.28
N VAL A 249 -26.85 6.42 3.45
CA VAL A 249 -27.67 5.47 4.20
C VAL A 249 -27.68 4.09 3.53
N LEU A 250 -27.77 4.04 2.20
CA LEU A 250 -27.75 2.79 1.44
C LEU A 250 -26.39 2.07 1.58
N MET A 251 -25.28 2.80 1.45
CA MET A 251 -23.93 2.28 1.67
C MET A 251 -23.76 1.73 3.09
N PHE A 252 -24.28 2.43 4.10
CA PHE A 252 -24.25 1.96 5.48
C PHE A 252 -25.01 0.65 5.66
N LEU A 253 -26.24 0.56 5.14
CA LEU A 253 -27.07 -0.64 5.23
C LEU A 253 -26.42 -1.85 4.53
N VAL A 254 -25.84 -1.63 3.35
CA VAL A 254 -25.12 -2.69 2.62
C VAL A 254 -23.88 -3.13 3.38
N GLY A 255 -23.06 -2.19 3.86
CA GLY A 255 -21.86 -2.50 4.65
C GLY A 255 -22.19 -3.24 5.95
N ALA A 256 -23.23 -2.81 6.66
CA ALA A 256 -23.70 -3.46 7.88
C ALA A 256 -24.22 -4.88 7.61
N GLY A 257 -25.02 -5.08 6.55
CA GLY A 257 -25.54 -6.39 6.17
C GLY A 257 -24.43 -7.38 5.80
N VAL A 258 -23.47 -6.96 4.96
CA VAL A 258 -22.33 -7.79 4.57
C VAL A 258 -21.43 -8.10 5.77
N GLY A 259 -21.13 -7.11 6.61
CA GLY A 259 -20.34 -7.32 7.83
C GLY A 259 -21.00 -8.32 8.79
N PHE A 260 -22.32 -8.24 8.97
CA PHE A 260 -23.08 -9.18 9.80
C PHE A 260 -23.07 -10.62 9.25
N LEU A 261 -23.22 -10.78 7.94
CA LEU A 261 -23.11 -12.09 7.27
C LEU A 261 -21.72 -12.72 7.44
N GLN A 262 -20.65 -11.93 7.30
CA GLN A 262 -19.29 -12.40 7.52
C GLN A 262 -19.02 -12.79 8.97
N TRP A 263 -19.57 -12.04 9.93
CA TRP A 263 -19.51 -12.41 11.35
C TRP A 263 -20.17 -13.78 11.55
N ARG A 264 -21.39 -13.98 11.05
CA ARG A 264 -22.12 -15.26 11.13
C ARG A 264 -21.37 -16.42 10.49
N ALA A 265 -20.56 -16.15 9.46
CA ALA A 265 -19.74 -17.14 8.77
C ALA A 265 -18.40 -17.47 9.49
N GLY A 266 -18.14 -16.91 10.68
CA GLY A 266 -16.92 -17.15 11.44
C GLY A 266 -15.74 -16.25 11.07
N ALA A 267 -15.90 -15.36 10.08
CA ALA A 267 -14.89 -14.37 9.69
C ALA A 267 -15.05 -13.08 10.51
N GLN A 268 -14.95 -13.18 11.84
CA GLN A 268 -15.27 -12.07 12.76
C GLN A 268 -14.40 -10.83 12.52
N LEU A 269 -13.09 -11.01 12.29
CA LEU A 269 -12.16 -9.91 12.07
C LEU A 269 -12.44 -9.19 10.73
N THR A 270 -12.71 -9.96 9.67
CA THR A 270 -13.05 -9.44 8.34
C THR A 270 -14.42 -8.76 8.34
N GLY A 271 -15.38 -9.32 9.06
CA GLY A 271 -16.71 -8.74 9.25
C GLY A 271 -16.64 -7.40 10.00
N LEU A 272 -15.82 -7.32 11.06
CA LEU A 272 -15.60 -6.08 11.81
C LEU A 272 -14.93 -5.00 10.95
N TRP A 273 -13.93 -5.37 10.15
CA TRP A 273 -13.29 -4.45 9.19
C TRP A 273 -14.28 -3.94 8.13
N THR A 274 -15.11 -4.82 7.58
CA THR A 274 -16.13 -4.44 6.60
C THR A 274 -17.16 -3.49 7.20
N PHE A 275 -17.57 -3.74 8.45
CA PHE A 275 -18.46 -2.85 9.19
C PHE A 275 -17.81 -1.47 9.42
N GLY A 276 -16.52 -1.45 9.79
CA GLY A 276 -15.74 -0.23 9.98
C GLY A 276 -15.66 0.62 8.70
N ILE A 277 -15.29 0.01 7.56
CA ILE A 277 -15.19 0.70 6.27
C ILE A 277 -16.57 1.24 5.83
N GLY A 278 -17.62 0.42 5.97
CA GLY A 278 -18.99 0.84 5.67
C GLY A 278 -19.45 2.03 6.53
N GLY A 279 -19.14 2.00 7.82
CA GLY A 279 -19.44 3.07 8.76
C GLY A 279 -18.70 4.37 8.45
N VAL A 280 -17.38 4.30 8.24
CA VAL A 280 -16.56 5.47 7.92
C VAL A 280 -16.96 6.07 6.57
N GLY A 281 -17.23 5.24 5.55
CA GLY A 281 -17.70 5.69 4.25
C GLY A 281 -19.04 6.41 4.31
N ALA A 282 -20.00 5.87 5.08
CA ALA A 282 -21.28 6.52 5.31
C ALA A 282 -21.15 7.87 6.04
N PHE A 283 -20.29 7.93 7.06
CA PHE A 283 -20.01 9.18 7.79
C PHE A 283 -19.35 10.24 6.88
N ALA A 284 -18.38 9.84 6.05
CA ALA A 284 -17.73 10.73 5.09
C ALA A 284 -18.74 11.32 4.09
N LEU A 285 -19.65 10.50 3.54
CA LEU A 285 -20.72 10.96 2.65
C LEU A 285 -21.70 11.90 3.34
N TYR A 286 -22.01 11.65 4.62
CA TYR A 286 -22.85 12.53 5.42
C TYR A 286 -22.23 13.92 5.61
N VAL A 287 -20.95 13.96 6.04
CA VAL A 287 -20.20 15.22 6.22
C VAL A 287 -20.06 15.96 4.90
N PHE A 288 -19.74 15.24 3.82
CA PHE A 288 -19.65 15.82 2.48
C PHE A 288 -20.98 16.45 2.04
N GLY A 289 -22.10 15.79 2.33
CA GLY A 289 -23.44 16.35 2.09
C GLY A 289 -23.72 17.65 2.84
N GLU A 290 -23.26 17.78 4.09
CA GLU A 290 -23.37 19.03 4.87
C GLU A 290 -22.48 20.15 4.29
N VAL A 291 -21.25 19.82 3.88
CA VAL A 291 -20.34 20.79 3.24
C VAL A 291 -20.95 21.32 1.94
N VAL A 292 -21.48 20.45 1.08
CA VAL A 292 -22.14 20.85 -0.17
C VAL A 292 -23.33 21.76 0.11
N ARG A 293 -24.13 21.46 1.13
CA ARG A 293 -25.26 22.31 1.55
C ARG A 293 -24.79 23.68 2.06
N ALA A 294 -23.73 23.72 2.86
CA ALA A 294 -23.17 24.97 3.37
C ALA A 294 -22.65 25.87 2.23
N VAL A 295 -21.90 25.29 1.28
CA VAL A 295 -21.39 26.01 0.11
C VAL A 295 -22.52 26.54 -0.75
N ALA A 296 -23.56 25.74 -1.03
CA ALA A 296 -24.73 26.19 -1.77
C ALA A 296 -25.46 27.35 -1.05
N GLY A 297 -25.54 27.29 0.29
CA GLY A 297 -26.11 28.36 1.10
C GLY A 297 -25.33 29.67 1.02
N ILE A 298 -23.99 29.61 0.99
CA ILE A 298 -23.11 30.78 0.82
C ILE A 298 -23.28 31.36 -0.59
N ALA A 299 -23.25 30.52 -1.63
CA ALA A 299 -23.43 30.96 -3.01
C ALA A 299 -24.78 31.67 -3.22
N ALA A 300 -25.87 31.15 -2.63
CA ALA A 300 -27.19 31.77 -2.68
C ALA A 300 -27.30 33.09 -1.88
N ARG A 301 -26.40 33.35 -0.92
CA ARG A 301 -26.32 34.66 -0.25
C ARG A 301 -25.55 35.66 -1.08
N VAL A 302 -24.38 35.28 -1.59
CA VAL A 302 -23.55 36.15 -2.45
C VAL A 302 -24.33 36.61 -3.69
N SER A 303 -25.09 35.72 -4.31
CA SER A 303 -25.92 36.07 -5.48
C SER A 303 -27.10 36.99 -5.18
N ARG A 304 -27.47 37.22 -3.92
CA ARG A 304 -28.52 38.17 -3.53
C ARG A 304 -27.97 39.54 -3.15
N GLU A 305 -26.68 39.63 -2.84
CA GLU A 305 -26.04 40.86 -2.35
C GLU A 305 -25.23 41.60 -3.44
N GLY A 306 -25.00 40.97 -4.59
CA GLY A 306 -24.39 41.58 -5.79
C GLY A 306 -25.38 41.74 -6.93
#